data_AF-A0A6L5G2R5-F1
#
_entry.id   AF-A0A6L5G2R5-F1
#
_cell.length_a   1.000
_cell.length_b   1.000
_cell.length_c   1.000
_cell.angle_alpha   90.00
_cell.angle_beta   90.00
_cell.angle_gamma   90.00
#
_symmetry.space_group_name_H-M   'P 1'
#
loop_
_entity.id
_entity.type
_entity.pdbx_description
1 polymer ?
#
loop_
_entity_poly.entity_id
_entity_poly.type
_entity_poly.pdbx_seq_one_letter_code
_entity_poly.pdbx_strand_id
1 'polypeptide(L)'
;MSELLERLKKDHDLDAADLARMLSSARIAIGIALLIAPGRVMTAWTGEDNPSPALKHAGRSMGARDVALGLGSLVALDRSKSVSRWLEAQAFSDAADCIGTLIAFKHMPRFKRWGYLILEGGAAFLGVQLAAALED
;
A
#
# COMPACT_ATOMS: atom_id res chain seq x y z
N MET A 1 26.29 -15.61 26.34
CA MET A 1 25.01 -16.23 25.95
C MET A 1 23.87 -15.21 25.98
N SER A 2 23.73 -14.41 27.05
CA SER A 2 22.75 -13.31 27.13
C SER A 2 22.91 -12.26 26.04
N GLU A 3 24.14 -11.82 25.76
CA GLU A 3 24.47 -10.81 24.74
C GLU A 3 24.15 -11.27 23.30
N LEU A 4 24.24 -12.58 23.05
CA LEU A 4 23.92 -13.21 21.77
C LEU A 4 22.40 -13.33 21.58
N LEU A 5 21.66 -13.60 22.67
CA LEU A 5 20.19 -13.58 22.68
C LEU A 5 19.63 -12.16 22.59
N GLU A 6 20.34 -11.17 23.13
CA GLU A 6 19.97 -9.74 23.07
C GLU A 6 20.22 -9.16 21.67
N ARG A 7 21.32 -9.55 21.00
CA ARG A 7 21.55 -9.28 19.58
C ARG A 7 20.54 -9.98 18.68
N LEU A 8 20.21 -11.25 18.93
CA LEU A 8 19.18 -11.98 18.17
C LEU A 8 17.76 -11.40 18.39
N LYS A 9 17.47 -10.83 19.57
CA LYS A 9 16.23 -10.09 19.81
C LYS A 9 16.19 -8.75 19.07
N LYS A 10 17.33 -8.06 19.03
CA LYS A 10 17.49 -6.79 18.31
C LYS A 10 17.42 -6.97 16.77
N ASP A 11 17.80 -8.14 16.27
CA ASP A 11 17.71 -8.53 14.85
C ASP A 11 16.29 -8.96 14.41
N HIS A 12 15.33 -9.10 15.34
CA HIS A 12 13.97 -9.57 15.06
C HIS A 12 12.85 -8.57 15.39
N ASP A 13 13.18 -7.35 15.80
CA ASP A 13 12.20 -6.26 15.88
C ASP A 13 12.27 -5.48 14.56
N LEU A 14 11.24 -5.65 13.72
CA LEU A 14 11.04 -4.78 12.57
C LEU A 14 10.83 -3.36 13.09
N ASP A 15 11.80 -2.47 12.87
CA ASP A 15 11.63 -1.08 13.21
C ASP A 15 10.62 -0.40 12.27
N ALA A 16 10.19 0.81 12.62
CA ALA A 16 9.21 1.54 11.81
C ALA A 16 9.72 1.81 10.38
N ALA A 17 11.03 1.96 10.18
CA ALA A 17 11.62 2.21 8.87
C ALA A 17 11.57 0.94 8.00
N ASP A 18 11.78 -0.24 8.57
CA ASP A 18 11.63 -1.52 7.87
C ASP A 18 10.17 -1.78 7.48
N LEU A 19 9.22 -1.50 8.38
CA LEU A 19 7.79 -1.60 8.07
C LEU A 19 7.38 -0.61 6.96
N ALA A 20 7.88 0.63 7.01
CA ALA A 20 7.66 1.64 5.97
C ALA A 20 8.24 1.20 4.62
N ARG A 21 9.43 0.61 4.62
CA ARG A 21 10.08 0.05 3.43
C ARG A 21 9.29 -1.12 2.85
N MET A 22 8.81 -2.02 3.70
CA MET A 22 7.97 -3.15 3.29
C MET A 22 6.65 -2.69 2.68
N LEU A 23 5.93 -1.78 3.35
CA LEU A 23 4.67 -1.20 2.87
C LEU A 23 4.85 -0.53 1.49
N SER A 24 5.89 0.31 1.37
CA SER A 24 6.22 1.02 0.13
C SER A 24 6.61 0.06 -1.00
N SER A 25 7.37 -1.00 -0.69
CA SER A 25 7.78 -2.01 -1.68
C SER A 25 6.61 -2.86 -2.16
N ALA A 26 5.71 -3.27 -1.26
CA ALA A 26 4.51 -4.00 -1.62
C ALA A 26 3.61 -3.18 -2.56
N ARG A 27 3.42 -1.89 -2.26
CA ARG A 27 2.72 -0.94 -3.12
C ARG A 27 3.36 -0.83 -4.50
N ILE A 28 4.68 -0.69 -4.59
CA ILE A 28 5.39 -0.65 -5.88
C ILE A 28 5.12 -1.92 -6.68
N ALA A 29 5.20 -3.10 -6.05
CA ALA A 29 4.97 -4.37 -6.73
C ALA A 29 3.55 -4.46 -7.30
N ILE A 30 2.54 -4.07 -6.52
CA ILE A 30 1.14 -4.00 -6.98
C ILE A 30 0.99 -2.99 -8.12
N GLY A 31 1.60 -1.81 -8.00
CA GLY A 31 1.52 -0.76 -9.01
C GLY A 31 2.17 -1.17 -10.34
N ILE A 32 3.34 -1.82 -10.29
CA ILE A 32 4.00 -2.40 -11.48
C ILE A 32 3.10 -3.47 -12.12
N ALA A 33 2.48 -4.34 -11.33
CA ALA A 33 1.57 -5.36 -11.86
C ALA A 33 0.37 -4.73 -12.58
N LEU A 34 -0.18 -3.63 -12.06
CA LEU A 34 -1.24 -2.85 -12.70
C LEU A 34 -0.79 -2.13 -13.98
N LEU A 35 0.46 -1.67 -14.04
CA LEU A 35 1.01 -1.04 -15.26
C LEU A 35 1.17 -2.06 -16.39
N ILE A 36 1.78 -3.21 -16.08
CA ILE A 36 2.15 -4.24 -17.05
C ILE A 36 0.95 -5.11 -17.44
N ALA A 37 0.17 -5.55 -16.45
CA ALA A 37 -0.89 -6.54 -16.63
C ALA A 37 -2.26 -6.10 -16.06
N PRO A 38 -2.77 -4.89 -16.37
CA PRO A 38 -3.98 -4.35 -15.74
C PRO A 38 -5.20 -5.23 -15.98
N GLY A 39 -5.33 -5.89 -17.13
CA GLY A 39 -6.47 -6.79 -17.36
C GLY A 39 -6.54 -7.93 -16.35
N ARG A 40 -5.41 -8.57 -16.04
CA ARG A 40 -5.35 -9.66 -15.07
C ARG A 40 -5.59 -9.17 -13.65
N VAL A 41 -4.94 -8.08 -13.28
CA VAL A 41 -5.08 -7.51 -11.93
C VAL A 41 -6.51 -7.01 -11.72
N MET A 42 -7.09 -6.27 -12.67
CA MET A 42 -8.45 -5.76 -12.55
C MET A 42 -9.50 -6.88 -12.54
N THR A 43 -9.34 -7.96 -13.31
CA THR A 43 -10.23 -9.14 -13.18
C THR A 43 -10.13 -9.76 -11.78
N ALA A 44 -8.92 -9.95 -11.25
CA ALA A 44 -8.74 -10.46 -9.90
C ALA A 44 -9.38 -9.51 -8.86
N TRP A 45 -9.24 -8.20 -9.08
CA TRP A 45 -9.76 -7.16 -8.21
C TRP A 45 -11.30 -7.10 -8.21
N THR A 46 -11.90 -6.86 -9.37
CA THR A 46 -13.36 -6.62 -9.49
C THR A 46 -14.16 -7.91 -9.58
N GLY A 47 -13.55 -9.01 -10.06
CA GLY A 47 -14.27 -10.22 -10.47
C GLY A 47 -14.95 -10.10 -11.85
N GLU A 48 -14.69 -9.02 -12.59
CA GLU A 48 -15.18 -8.84 -13.95
C GLU A 48 -14.30 -9.61 -14.94
N ASP A 49 -14.92 -10.57 -15.63
CA ASP A 49 -14.28 -11.26 -16.74
C ASP A 49 -14.13 -10.30 -17.93
N ASN A 50 -12.90 -10.14 -18.40
CA ASN A 50 -12.49 -9.22 -19.46
C ASN A 50 -12.83 -7.72 -19.21
N PRO A 51 -12.08 -7.04 -18.32
CA PRO A 51 -12.27 -5.63 -17.97
C PRO A 51 -12.29 -4.71 -19.18
N SER A 52 -13.20 -3.74 -19.18
CA SER A 52 -13.27 -2.71 -20.23
C SER A 52 -11.94 -1.95 -20.43
N PRO A 53 -11.70 -1.35 -21.61
CA PRO A 53 -10.52 -0.51 -21.82
C PRO A 53 -10.40 0.64 -20.81
N ALA A 54 -11.54 1.23 -20.42
CA ALA A 54 -11.59 2.27 -19.40
C ALA A 54 -11.14 1.76 -18.03
N LEU A 55 -11.60 0.56 -17.62
CA LEU A 55 -11.18 -0.05 -16.35
C LEU A 55 -9.70 -0.43 -16.36
N LYS A 56 -9.17 -0.90 -17.50
CA LYS A 56 -7.72 -1.15 -17.69
C LYS A 56 -6.90 0.15 -17.64
N HIS A 57 -7.43 1.26 -18.16
CA HIS A 57 -6.78 2.57 -18.05
C HIS A 57 -6.76 3.06 -16.59
N ALA A 58 -7.90 3.00 -15.90
CA ALA A 58 -7.98 3.34 -14.48
C ALA A 58 -7.00 2.53 -13.63
N GLY A 59 -6.90 1.22 -13.89
CA GLY A 59 -5.91 0.34 -13.23
C GLY A 59 -4.47 0.83 -13.44
N ARG A 60 -4.09 1.23 -14.66
CA ARG A 60 -2.74 1.79 -14.92
C ARG A 60 -2.49 3.11 -14.19
N SER A 61 -3.49 3.99 -14.15
CA SER A 61 -3.38 5.27 -13.44
C SER A 61 -3.21 5.05 -11.93
N MET A 62 -3.96 4.11 -11.36
CA MET A 62 -3.78 3.66 -9.97
C MET A 62 -2.37 3.09 -9.75
N GLY A 63 -1.92 2.21 -10.64
CA GLY A 63 -0.58 1.62 -10.52
C GLY A 63 0.56 2.63 -10.66
N ALA A 64 0.43 3.63 -11.54
CA ALA A 64 1.41 4.71 -11.67
C ALA A 64 1.52 5.55 -10.38
N ARG A 65 0.39 5.89 -9.77
CA ARG A 65 0.32 6.59 -8.47
C ARG A 65 1.02 5.78 -7.39
N ASP A 66 0.72 4.49 -7.33
CA ASP A 66 1.27 3.60 -6.30
C ASP A 66 2.79 3.45 -6.42
N VAL A 67 3.30 3.30 -7.65
CA VAL A 67 4.74 3.30 -7.91
C VAL A 67 5.38 4.63 -7.49
N ALA A 68 4.77 5.77 -7.82
CA ALA A 68 5.32 7.08 -7.47
C ALA A 68 5.38 7.30 -5.95
N LEU A 69 4.30 6.97 -5.23
CA LEU A 69 4.22 7.09 -3.78
C LEU A 69 5.24 6.18 -3.07
N GLY A 70 5.34 4.91 -3.52
CA GLY A 70 6.30 3.97 -2.93
C GLY A 70 7.75 4.38 -3.19
N LEU A 71 8.09 4.79 -4.43
CA LEU A 71 9.44 5.27 -4.74
C LEU A 71 9.78 6.54 -3.96
N GLY A 72 8.83 7.47 -3.82
CA GLY A 72 8.99 8.67 -3.00
C GLY A 72 9.34 8.33 -1.55
N SER A 73 8.63 7.38 -0.94
CA SER A 73 8.93 6.89 0.41
C SER A 73 10.28 6.19 0.51
N LEU A 74 10.66 5.34 -0.45
CA LEU A 74 11.97 4.68 -0.43
C LEU A 74 13.11 5.70 -0.52
N VAL A 75 13.00 6.68 -1.43
CA VAL A 75 13.98 7.78 -1.55
C VAL A 75 14.02 8.63 -0.27
N ALA A 76 12.87 8.89 0.36
CA ALA A 76 12.79 9.61 1.62
C ALA A 76 13.47 8.84 2.77
N LEU A 77 13.28 7.52 2.85
CA LEU A 77 13.93 6.65 3.83
C LEU A 77 15.45 6.66 3.65
N ASP A 78 15.93 6.52 2.40
CA ASP A 78 17.36 6.52 2.08
C ASP A 78 18.02 7.86 2.39
N ARG A 79 17.28 8.97 2.29
CA ARG A 79 17.76 10.32 2.59
C ARG A 79 17.45 10.78 4.01
N SER A 80 16.73 9.98 4.79
CA SER A 80 16.18 10.34 6.11
C SER A 80 15.52 11.72 6.12
N LYS A 81 14.67 11.99 5.12
CA LYS A 81 14.02 13.29 4.95
C LYS A 81 12.63 13.19 4.32
N SER A 82 11.66 13.79 4.99
CA SER A 82 10.24 13.79 4.64
C SER A 82 9.62 12.40 4.52
N VAL A 83 10.11 11.43 5.30
CA VAL A 83 9.58 10.07 5.39
C VAL A 83 8.12 10.12 5.84
N SER A 84 7.84 10.87 6.90
CA SER A 84 6.51 11.09 7.46
C SER A 84 5.53 11.58 6.38
N ARG A 85 5.88 12.64 5.64
CA ARG A 85 5.05 13.23 4.58
C ARG A 85 4.70 12.27 3.44
N TRP A 86 5.64 11.41 3.03
CA TRP A 86 5.34 10.42 2.00
C TRP A 86 4.46 9.30 2.53
N LEU A 87 4.62 8.89 3.80
CA LEU A 87 3.75 7.93 4.45
C LEU A 87 2.33 8.47 4.67
N GLU A 88 2.19 9.76 5.01
CA GLU A 88 0.90 10.46 5.05
C GLU A 88 0.21 10.46 3.69
N ALA A 89 0.96 10.73 2.62
CA ALA A 89 0.43 10.69 1.25
C ALA A 89 -0.02 9.27 0.86
N GLN A 90 0.71 8.23 1.26
CA GLN A 90 0.29 6.84 1.11
C GLN A 90 -0.99 6.54 1.90
N ALA A 91 -1.05 6.95 3.17
CA ALA A 91 -2.21 6.74 4.02
C ALA A 91 -3.46 7.44 3.47
N PHE A 92 -3.32 8.66 2.96
CA PHE A 92 -4.38 9.39 2.29
C PHE A 92 -4.90 8.65 1.05
N SER A 93 -3.98 8.12 0.23
CA SER A 93 -4.32 7.31 -0.93
C SER A 93 -5.13 6.07 -0.55
N ASP A 94 -4.71 5.35 0.49
CA ASP A 94 -5.39 4.12 0.93
C ASP A 94 -6.75 4.43 1.57
N ALA A 95 -6.85 5.55 2.29
CA ALA A 95 -8.12 6.03 2.82
C ALA A 95 -9.10 6.39 1.70
N ALA A 96 -8.62 7.00 0.61
CA ALA A 96 -9.46 7.31 -0.56
C ALA A 96 -9.97 6.03 -1.25
N ASP A 97 -9.12 5.01 -1.36
CA ASP A 97 -9.50 3.70 -1.92
C ASP A 97 -10.54 3.00 -1.01
N CYS A 98 -10.33 3.05 0.32
CA CYS A 98 -11.29 2.54 1.32
C CYS A 98 -12.66 3.24 1.23
N ILE A 99 -12.67 4.57 1.06
CA ILE A 99 -13.91 5.34 0.81
C ILE A 99 -14.56 4.88 -0.50
N GLY A 100 -13.78 4.66 -1.55
CA GLY A 100 -14.27 4.10 -2.82
C GLY A 100 -14.96 2.74 -2.63
N THR A 101 -14.34 1.86 -1.84
CA THR A 101 -14.91 0.56 -1.46
C THR A 101 -16.19 0.72 -0.65
N LEU A 102 -16.28 1.67 0.29
CA LEU A 102 -17.50 1.96 1.04
C LEU A 102 -18.64 2.44 0.14
N ILE A 103 -18.35 3.32 -0.82
CA ILE A 103 -19.34 3.82 -1.79
C ILE A 103 -19.85 2.68 -2.67
N ALA A 104 -18.96 1.79 -3.12
CA ALA A 104 -19.28 0.66 -3.97
C ALA A 104 -19.75 -0.60 -3.19
N PHE A 105 -19.79 -0.55 -1.85
CA PHE A 105 -19.82 -1.74 -0.98
C PHE A 105 -20.95 -2.74 -1.27
N LYS A 106 -22.14 -2.23 -1.61
CA LYS A 106 -23.32 -3.06 -1.92
C LYS A 106 -23.27 -3.70 -3.31
N HIS A 107 -22.45 -3.17 -4.21
CA HIS A 107 -22.27 -3.63 -5.59
C HIS A 107 -21.09 -4.58 -5.75
N MET A 108 -20.29 -4.78 -4.68
CA MET A 108 -19.15 -5.68 -4.69
C MET A 108 -19.51 -7.11 -4.24
N PRO A 109 -18.76 -8.13 -4.67
CA PRO A 109 -18.91 -9.50 -4.17
C PRO A 109 -18.80 -9.57 -2.65
N ARG A 110 -19.71 -10.32 -2.00
CA ARG A 110 -19.95 -10.27 -0.54
C ARG A 110 -18.72 -10.49 0.33
N PHE A 111 -17.79 -11.34 -0.10
CA PHE A 111 -16.55 -11.62 0.62
C PHE A 111 -15.46 -10.60 0.30
N LYS A 112 -15.32 -10.21 -0.97
CA LYS A 112 -14.29 -9.28 -1.43
C LYS A 112 -14.44 -7.88 -0.81
N ARG A 113 -15.66 -7.37 -0.67
CA ARG A 113 -15.92 -6.04 -0.09
C ARG A 113 -15.33 -5.87 1.31
N TRP A 114 -15.40 -6.90 2.15
CA TRP A 114 -14.82 -6.87 3.49
C TRP A 114 -13.30 -7.00 3.42
N GLY A 115 -12.79 -7.85 2.53
CA GLY A 115 -11.35 -7.97 2.27
C GLY A 115 -10.72 -6.64 1.86
N TYR A 116 -11.34 -5.90 0.94
CA TYR A 116 -10.86 -4.58 0.51
C TYR A 116 -10.92 -3.55 1.63
N LEU A 117 -12.03 -3.46 2.36
CA LEU A 117 -12.10 -2.53 3.52
C LEU A 117 -11.01 -2.80 4.56
N ILE A 118 -10.77 -4.07 4.89
CA ILE A 118 -9.74 -4.44 5.87
C ILE A 118 -8.36 -4.12 5.33
N LEU A 119 -8.10 -4.43 4.06
CA LEU A 119 -6.81 -4.17 3.43
C LEU A 119 -6.52 -2.67 3.32
N GLU A 120 -7.43 -1.92 2.72
CA GLU A 120 -7.27 -0.48 2.45
C GLU A 120 -7.34 0.33 3.75
N GLY A 121 -8.30 0.04 4.62
CA GLY A 121 -8.39 0.68 5.93
C GLY A 121 -7.22 0.33 6.85
N GLY A 122 -6.74 -0.92 6.82
CA GLY A 122 -5.58 -1.36 7.57
C GLY A 122 -4.28 -0.73 7.07
N ALA A 123 -4.09 -0.62 5.75
CA ALA A 123 -2.94 0.05 5.15
C ALA A 123 -2.94 1.56 5.45
N ALA A 124 -4.10 2.22 5.36
CA ALA A 124 -4.26 3.61 5.75
C ALA A 124 -3.89 3.84 7.23
N PHE A 125 -4.42 3.00 8.12
CA PHE A 125 -4.10 3.06 9.55
C PHE A 125 -2.61 2.85 9.80
N LEU A 126 -2.01 1.82 9.21
CA LEU A 126 -0.58 1.55 9.34
C LEU A 126 0.26 2.72 8.82
N GLY A 127 -0.09 3.31 7.68
CA GLY A 127 0.60 4.47 7.12
C GLY A 127 0.61 5.67 8.07
N VAL A 128 -0.53 5.97 8.73
CA VAL A 128 -0.60 7.02 9.76
C VAL A 128 0.29 6.69 10.95
N GLN A 129 0.25 5.46 11.45
CA GLN A 129 1.07 5.05 12.60
C GLN A 129 2.57 5.13 12.29
N LEU A 130 2.99 4.72 11.08
CA LEU A 130 4.38 4.80 10.65
C LEU A 130 4.81 6.24 10.40
N ALA A 131 3.93 7.09 9.85
CA ALA A 131 4.21 8.51 9.68
C ALA A 131 4.46 9.20 11.03
N ALA A 132 3.62 8.93 12.04
CA ALA A 132 3.78 9.45 13.39
C ALA A 132 5.03 8.91 14.09
N ALA A 133 5.44 7.67 13.81
CA ALA A 133 6.64 7.06 14.39
C ALA A 133 7.95 7.56 13.75
N LEU A 134 7.90 8.07 12.52
CA LEU A 134 9.06 8.51 11.72
C LEU A 134 9.00 10.02 11.43
N GLU A 135 8.42 10.79 12.34
CA GLU A 135 8.26 12.24 12.21
C GLU A 135 9.62 12.94 12.00
N ASP A 136 9.74 13.73 10.91
CA ASP A 136 10.99 14.29 10.41
C ASP A 136 10.89 15.67 9.71
#